data_AF-W4KHM1-F1
#
_entry.id   AF-W4KHM1-F1
#
_cell.length_a   1.000
_cell.length_b   1.000
_cell.length_c   1.000
_cell.angle_alpha   90.00
_cell.angle_beta   90.00
_cell.angle_gamma   90.00
#
_symmetry.space_group_name_H-M   'P 1'
#
loop_
_entity.id
_entity.type
_entity.pdbx_description
1 polymer ?
#
loop_
_entity_poly.entity_id
_entity_poly.type
_entity_poly.pdbx_seq_one_letter_code
_entity_poly.pdbx_strand_id
1 'polypeptide(L)'
;NPPLQLGLNALSNLGVTAPASDSGILKAIDDEVAYLCTSIHAMNKLRNHFISISRLPLEILVHIFSILMVINSPRKKYLGWIRTLHACCYWRQATIENSKLWANIPLDLSER
;
A
#
# COMPACT_ATOMS: atom_id res chain seq x y z
N ASN A 1 -10.82 23.85 12.13
CA ASN A 1 -10.02 23.74 13.37
C ASN A 1 -8.92 22.71 13.11
N PRO A 2 -7.73 23.09 12.59
CA PRO A 2 -6.83 22.09 12.02
C PRO A 2 -5.85 21.53 13.07
N PRO A 3 -5.68 20.19 13.15
CA PRO A 3 -4.65 19.54 13.98
C PRO A 3 -3.27 19.51 13.29
N LEU A 4 -3.09 20.19 12.16
CA LEU A 4 -1.86 20.18 11.35
C LEU A 4 -0.68 20.92 11.99
N GLN A 5 -0.89 21.64 13.10
CA GLN A 5 0.14 22.41 13.81
C GLN A 5 0.81 21.63 14.95
N LEU A 6 0.30 20.46 15.36
CA LEU A 6 0.87 19.75 16.52
C LEU A 6 2.15 18.94 16.21
N GLY A 7 2.37 18.47 14.98
CA GLY A 7 3.48 17.56 14.66
C GLY A 7 4.83 18.23 14.41
N LEU A 8 4.84 19.42 13.79
CA LEU A 8 6.10 20.11 13.44
C LEU A 8 6.83 20.65 14.68
N ASN A 9 6.09 21.05 15.72
CA ASN A 9 6.66 21.59 16.96
C ASN A 9 7.31 20.52 17.84
N ALA A 10 6.95 19.24 17.67
CA ALA A 10 7.51 18.14 18.46
C ALA A 10 8.96 17.83 18.08
N LEU A 11 9.32 17.96 16.80
CA LEU A 11 10.68 17.74 16.30
C LEU A 11 11.62 18.91 16.60
N SER A 12 11.11 20.14 16.71
CA SER A 12 11.92 21.32 17.09
C SER A 12 12.40 21.29 18.54
N ASN A 13 11.70 20.56 19.42
CA ASN A 13 12.02 20.47 20.85
C ASN A 13 12.95 19.30 21.21
N LEU A 14 13.37 18.47 20.26
CA LEU A 14 14.36 17.39 20.50
C LEU A 14 15.80 17.91 20.63
N GLY A 15 16.02 19.21 20.44
CA GLY A 15 17.22 19.89 20.87
C GLY A 15 17.10 20.29 22.35
N VAL A 16 17.85 19.57 23.21
CA VAL A 16 18.22 19.98 24.58
C VAL A 16 17.22 19.63 25.69
N THR A 17 17.31 18.40 26.23
CA THR A 17 17.71 18.10 27.63
C THR A 17 17.38 16.64 28.05
N ALA A 18 18.41 15.95 28.57
CA ALA A 18 18.36 14.72 29.39
C ALA A 18 17.94 13.38 28.72
N PRO A 19 18.41 12.21 29.22
CA PRO A 19 18.35 10.94 28.50
C PRO A 19 16.95 10.34 28.63
N ALA A 20 16.01 10.82 27.82
CA ALA A 20 14.82 10.07 27.50
C ALA A 20 15.30 8.75 26.90
N SER A 21 15.15 7.66 27.64
CA SER A 21 15.55 6.30 27.24
C SER A 21 15.25 6.10 25.76
N ASP A 22 16.25 5.74 24.94
CA ASP A 22 16.19 5.72 23.47
C ASP A 22 14.89 5.10 22.90
N SER A 23 14.28 4.16 23.63
CA SER A 23 12.96 3.58 23.37
C SER A 23 11.81 4.59 23.26
N GLY A 24 11.78 5.66 24.05
CA GLY A 24 10.73 6.68 24.02
C GLY A 24 10.82 7.58 22.79
N ILE A 25 12.05 7.90 22.35
CA ILE A 25 12.30 8.65 21.12
C ILE A 25 11.93 7.79 19.91
N LEU A 26 12.36 6.52 19.88
CA LEU A 26 11.99 5.58 18.82
C LEU A 26 10.47 5.42 18.70
N LYS A 27 9.77 5.25 19.83
CA LYS A 27 8.31 5.14 19.83
C LYS A 27 7.64 6.40 19.26
N ALA A 28 8.11 7.59 19.63
CA ALA A 28 7.56 8.84 19.11
C ALA A 28 7.76 8.96 17.59
N ILE A 29 8.92 8.53 17.07
CA ILE A 29 9.18 8.47 15.63
C ILE A 29 8.25 7.46 14.95
N ASP A 30 8.10 6.26 15.51
CA ASP A 30 7.22 5.22 14.97
C ASP A 30 5.75 5.67 14.93
N ASP A 31 5.29 6.36 15.98
CA ASP A 31 3.94 6.91 16.06
C ASP A 31 3.71 7.98 14.97
N GLU A 32 4.70 8.87 14.73
CA GLU A 32 4.65 9.88 13.67
C GLU A 32 4.65 9.23 12.28
N VAL A 33 5.51 8.24 12.05
CA VAL A 33 5.53 7.47 10.79
C VAL A 33 4.18 6.80 10.54
N ALA A 34 3.60 6.16 11.56
CA ALA A 34 2.28 5.52 11.45
C ALA A 34 1.17 6.55 11.12
N TYR A 35 1.21 7.73 11.74
CA TYR A 35 0.29 8.83 11.46
C TYR A 35 0.41 9.33 10.01
N LEU A 36 1.63 9.58 9.54
CA LEU A 36 1.89 10.03 8.16
C LEU A 36 1.47 8.97 7.14
N CYS A 37 1.78 7.69 7.37
CA CYS A 37 1.33 6.59 6.53
C CYS A 37 -0.20 6.53 6.42
N THR A 38 -0.91 6.72 7.54
CA THR A 38 -2.38 6.76 7.57
C THR A 38 -2.92 7.94 6.75
N SER A 39 -2.28 9.11 6.89
CA SER A 39 -2.64 10.32 6.15
C SER A 39 -2.44 10.16 4.64
N ILE A 40 -1.29 9.61 4.23
CA ILE A 40 -0.99 9.29 2.83
C ILE A 40 -2.01 8.29 2.27
N HIS A 41 -2.35 7.25 3.05
CA HIS A 41 -3.34 6.26 2.63
C HIS A 41 -4.72 6.90 2.40
N ALA A 42 -5.17 7.77 3.30
CA ALA A 42 -6.44 8.49 3.15
C ALA A 42 -6.46 9.36 1.88
N MET A 43 -5.38 10.12 1.62
CA MET A 43 -5.25 10.94 0.42
C MET A 43 -5.22 10.09 -0.86
N ASN A 44 -4.50 8.97 -0.87
CA ASN A 44 -4.48 8.04 -1.99
C ASN A 44 -5.87 7.42 -2.24
N LYS A 45 -6.62 7.10 -1.19
CA LYS A 45 -8.00 6.62 -1.31
C LYS A 45 -8.90 7.65 -1.98
N LEU A 46 -8.80 8.92 -1.59
CA LEU A 46 -9.53 10.02 -2.24
C LEU A 46 -9.09 10.19 -3.69
N ARG A 47 -7.79 10.23 -3.97
CA ARG A 47 -7.26 10.29 -5.34
C ARG A 47 -7.84 9.19 -6.21
N ASN A 48 -7.83 7.95 -5.72
CA ASN A 48 -8.38 6.80 -6.44
C ASN A 48 -9.88 6.97 -6.68
N HIS A 49 -10.65 7.52 -5.74
CA HIS A 49 -12.07 7.81 -5.98
C HIS A 49 -12.33 8.71 -7.20
N PHE A 50 -11.42 9.66 -7.47
CA PHE A 50 -11.55 10.57 -8.61
C PHE A 50 -11.02 10.01 -9.93
N ILE A 51 -10.22 8.94 -9.92
CA ILE A 51 -9.68 8.35 -11.15
C ILE A 51 -10.67 7.32 -11.69
N SER A 52 -11.02 7.44 -12.97
CA SER A 52 -12.02 6.61 -13.65
C SER A 52 -11.76 5.10 -13.51
N ILE A 53 -10.49 4.68 -13.52
CA ILE A 53 -10.12 3.26 -13.47
C ILE A 53 -10.45 2.59 -12.11
N SER A 54 -10.53 3.37 -11.04
CA SER A 54 -10.89 2.88 -9.71
C SER A 54 -12.40 2.84 -9.48
N ARG A 55 -13.19 3.32 -10.46
CA ARG A 55 -14.66 3.23 -10.47
C ARG A 55 -15.18 2.06 -11.31
N LEU A 56 -14.27 1.26 -11.89
CA LEU A 56 -14.65 0.09 -12.66
C LEU A 56 -15.36 -0.94 -11.76
N PRO A 57 -16.44 -1.57 -12.23
CA PRO A 57 -17.04 -2.71 -11.57
C PRO A 57 -16.03 -3.84 -11.35
N LEU A 58 -16.27 -4.63 -10.31
CA LEU A 58 -15.39 -5.73 -9.92
C LEU A 58 -15.18 -6.73 -11.07
N GLU A 59 -16.24 -7.04 -11.82
CA GLU A 59 -16.24 -7.98 -12.94
C GLU A 59 -15.30 -7.53 -14.05
N ILE A 60 -15.30 -6.23 -14.35
CA ILE A 60 -14.43 -5.63 -15.36
C ILE A 60 -12.98 -5.67 -14.91
N LEU A 61 -12.72 -5.36 -13.63
CA LEU A 61 -11.37 -5.47 -13.06
C LEU A 61 -10.85 -6.90 -13.11
N VAL A 62 -11.66 -7.88 -12.70
CA VAL A 62 -11.32 -9.30 -12.78
C VAL A 62 -11.01 -9.71 -14.22
N HIS A 63 -11.79 -9.25 -15.19
CA HIS A 63 -11.55 -9.53 -16.60
C HIS A 63 -10.21 -8.94 -17.07
N ILE A 64 -9.91 -7.69 -16.71
CA ILE A 64 -8.61 -7.06 -16.97
C ILE A 64 -7.46 -7.86 -16.35
N PHE A 65 -7.60 -8.28 -15.08
CA PHE A 65 -6.58 -9.10 -14.41
C PHE A 65 -6.40 -10.46 -15.08
N SER A 66 -7.48 -11.08 -15.55
CA SER A 66 -7.41 -12.36 -16.28
C SER A 66 -6.59 -12.23 -17.57
N ILE A 67 -6.73 -11.10 -18.28
CA ILE A 67 -5.90 -10.79 -19.46
C ILE A 67 -4.45 -10.54 -19.04
N LEU A 68 -4.23 -9.76 -17.98
CA LEU A 68 -2.89 -9.45 -17.46
C LEU A 68 -2.13 -10.69 -16.98
N MET A 69 -2.82 -11.71 -16.46
CA MET A 69 -2.19 -12.98 -16.09
C MET A 69 -1.51 -13.65 -17.28
N VAL A 70 -2.15 -13.60 -18.45
CA VAL A 70 -1.64 -14.23 -19.68
C VAL A 70 -0.48 -13.43 -20.25
N ILE A 71 -0.63 -12.09 -20.34
CA ILE A 71 0.37 -11.22 -20.97
C ILE A 71 1.59 -11.00 -20.06
N ASN A 72 1.35 -10.95 -18.75
CA ASN A 72 2.32 -10.51 -17.76
C ASN A 72 2.44 -11.52 -16.60
N SER A 73 2.62 -12.80 -16.92
CA SER A 73 2.75 -13.86 -15.92
C SER A 73 3.95 -13.64 -15.00
N PRO A 74 3.81 -13.90 -13.68
CA PRO A 74 4.94 -13.88 -12.76
C PRO A 74 6.00 -14.94 -13.13
N ARG A 75 7.27 -14.62 -12.88
CA ARG A 75 8.47 -15.44 -13.10
C ARG A 75 9.43 -15.26 -11.93
N LYS A 76 10.43 -16.13 -11.77
CA LYS A 76 11.41 -16.15 -10.64
C LYS A 76 11.86 -14.77 -10.12
N LYS A 77 12.15 -13.81 -10.99
CA LYS A 77 12.64 -12.46 -10.62
C LYS A 77 11.66 -11.33 -10.91
N TYR A 78 10.42 -11.65 -11.26
CA TYR A 78 9.47 -10.68 -11.79
C TYR A 78 8.05 -11.02 -11.39
N LEU A 79 7.43 -10.17 -10.57
CA LEU A 79 6.08 -10.38 -10.04
C LEU A 79 4.97 -10.25 -11.10
N GLY A 80 5.27 -9.76 -12.30
CA GLY A 80 4.29 -9.66 -13.38
C GLY A 80 3.06 -8.84 -12.98
N TRP A 81 1.89 -9.37 -13.31
CA TRP A 81 0.60 -8.76 -12.98
C TRP A 81 0.40 -8.58 -11.48
N ILE A 82 1.04 -9.36 -10.60
CA ILE A 82 0.93 -9.20 -9.13
C ILE A 82 1.41 -7.82 -8.69
N ARG A 83 2.38 -7.21 -9.41
CA ARG A 83 2.83 -5.84 -9.14
C ARG A 83 1.70 -4.82 -9.25
N THR A 84 0.72 -5.06 -10.12
CA THR A 84 -0.41 -4.14 -10.32
C THR A 84 -1.33 -4.06 -9.09
N LEU A 85 -1.30 -5.05 -8.20
CA LEU A 85 -2.08 -5.05 -6.96
C LEU A 85 -1.61 -4.00 -5.94
N HIS A 86 -0.38 -3.50 -6.09
CA HIS A 86 0.14 -2.43 -5.25
C HIS A 86 -0.38 -1.03 -5.65
N ALA A 87 -1.06 -0.90 -6.80
CA ALA A 87 -1.53 0.40 -7.28
C ALA A 87 -2.61 1.02 -6.38
N CYS A 88 -3.56 0.21 -5.89
CA CYS A 88 -4.52 0.65 -4.89
C CYS A 88 -5.14 -0.53 -4.12
N CYS A 89 -5.66 -0.24 -2.93
CA CYS A 89 -6.30 -1.26 -2.08
C CYS A 89 -7.56 -1.86 -2.72
N TYR A 90 -8.28 -1.11 -3.54
CA TYR A 90 -9.46 -1.63 -4.25
C TYR A 90 -9.08 -2.74 -5.24
N TRP A 91 -8.01 -2.55 -6.00
CA TRP A 91 -7.51 -3.56 -6.94
C TRP A 91 -7.02 -4.81 -6.21
N ARG A 92 -6.27 -4.62 -5.12
CA ARG A 92 -5.85 -5.74 -4.27
C ARG A 92 -7.06 -6.52 -3.76
N GLN A 93 -8.06 -5.83 -3.20
CA GLN A 93 -9.26 -6.46 -2.66
C GLN A 93 -10.02 -7.25 -3.75
N ALA A 94 -10.23 -6.63 -4.90
CA ALA A 94 -10.88 -7.25 -6.06
C ALA A 94 -10.21 -8.57 -6.49
N THR A 95 -8.87 -8.62 -6.43
CA THR A 95 -8.15 -9.84 -6.79
C THR A 95 -8.13 -10.90 -5.70
N ILE A 96 -8.12 -10.52 -4.43
CA ILE A 96 -8.19 -11.46 -3.30
C ILE A 96 -9.55 -12.17 -3.29
N GLU A 97 -10.63 -11.44 -3.60
CA GLU A 97 -11.99 -11.99 -3.69
C GLU A 97 -12.17 -12.98 -4.85
N ASN A 98 -11.25 -12.99 -5.82
CA ASN A 98 -11.31 -13.89 -6.97
C ASN A 98 -10.20 -14.93 -6.95
N SER A 99 -10.48 -16.07 -6.33
CA SER A 99 -9.52 -17.20 -6.21
C SER A 99 -9.01 -17.73 -7.55
N LYS A 100 -9.77 -17.57 -8.65
CA LYS A 100 -9.34 -18.02 -9.99
C LYS A 100 -8.09 -17.30 -10.48
N LEU A 101 -7.87 -16.04 -10.05
CA LEU A 101 -6.68 -15.28 -10.42
C LEU A 101 -5.40 -15.85 -9.78
N TRP A 102 -5.52 -16.59 -8.69
CA TRP A 102 -4.38 -17.16 -7.96
C TRP A 102 -4.10 -18.62 -8.32
N ALA A 103 -5.04 -19.29 -9.02
CA ALA A 103 -4.95 -20.72 -9.34
C ALA A 103 -3.79 -21.08 -10.28
N ASN A 104 -3.34 -20.14 -11.12
CA ASN A 104 -2.37 -20.39 -12.20
C ASN A 104 -1.03 -19.69 -11.98
N ILE A 105 -0.59 -19.53 -10.72
CA ILE A 105 0.72 -18.97 -10.42
C ILE A 105 1.79 -20.08 -10.62
N PRO A 106 2.77 -19.90 -11.51
CA PRO A 106 3.82 -20.90 -11.73
C PRO A 106 4.60 -21.18 -10.44
N LEU A 107 4.73 -22.46 -10.07
CA LEU A 107 5.46 -22.89 -8.86
C LEU A 107 6.98 -22.67 -8.94
N ASP A 108 7.50 -22.38 -10.13
CA ASP A 108 8.91 -22.03 -10.38
C ASP A 108 9.36 -20.79 -9.59
N LEU A 109 8.46 -20.07 -8.91
CA LEU A 109 8.82 -18.96 -8.01
C LEU A 109 9.58 -19.39 -6.74
N SER A 110 9.63 -20.69 -6.40
CA SER A 110 10.11 -21.19 -5.09
C SER A 110 11.48 -21.88 -5.08
N GLU A 111 12.14 -22.11 -6.22
CA GLU A 111 13.45 -22.76 -6.21
C GLU A 111 14.54 -21.78 -5.77
N ARG A 112 14.97 -21.94 -4.51
CA ARG A 112 16.14 -21.28 -3.91
C ARG A 112 17.42 -22.01 -4.25
#